data_AF-A0A1L8DT31-F1
#
_entry.id   AF-A0A1L8DT31-F1
#
_cell.length_a   1.000
_cell.length_b   1.000
_cell.length_c   1.000
_cell.angle_alpha   90.00
_cell.angle_beta   90.00
_cell.angle_gamma   90.00
#
_symmetry.space_group_name_H-M   'P 1'
#
loop_
_entity.id
_entity.type
_entity.pdbx_description
1 polymer ?
#
loop_
_entity_poly.entity_id
_entity_poly.type
_entity_poly.pdbx_seq_one_letter_code
_entity_poly.pdbx_strand_id
1 'polypeptide(L)'
;MTLDTKVQQEYKILAEYKMLMSENVRGIYVIPSHENSLQWFGIIFVRDGVYKEGIFRFTINLPDTFPNDKKAPVVTLKTNIFHPFVCPTTNKLDTRDAFPEWDSSCHIWQLLKYLIFMLEQPDVCLSSPLNDKEEGTCERNQEALEMLKLNRSQFVTRVKECVQESQKNVLEPPELDDKHAIVFEQWQDDVHGAILEKIRNNQEIQQIPPQDKAGGYS
;
A
#
# COMPACT_ATOMS: atom_id res chain seq x y z
N MET A 1 9.41 -27.90 3.96
CA MET A 1 9.46 -27.31 2.60
C MET A 1 10.77 -27.76 1.97
N THR A 2 10.77 -28.27 0.73
CA THR A 2 12.01 -28.71 0.05
C THR A 2 12.70 -27.50 -0.62
N LEU A 3 14.00 -27.61 -0.92
CA LEU A 3 14.74 -26.53 -1.59
C LEU A 3 14.11 -26.17 -2.94
N ASP A 4 13.66 -27.16 -3.70
CA ASP A 4 12.98 -26.98 -4.99
C ASP A 4 11.68 -26.18 -4.85
N THR A 5 10.85 -26.52 -3.84
CA THR A 5 9.61 -25.76 -3.59
C THR A 5 9.85 -24.30 -3.21
N LYS A 6 10.94 -24.01 -2.48
CA LYS A 6 11.30 -22.64 -2.11
C LYS A 6 11.74 -21.84 -3.34
N VAL A 7 12.58 -22.43 -4.20
CA VAL A 7 13.03 -21.79 -5.45
C VAL A 7 11.83 -21.47 -6.36
N GLN A 8 10.87 -22.38 -6.46
CA GLN A 8 9.64 -22.16 -7.23
C GLN A 8 8.80 -21.02 -6.66
N GLN A 9 8.66 -20.93 -5.33
CA GLN A 9 7.96 -19.84 -4.66
C GLN A 9 8.64 -18.48 -4.94
N GLU A 10 9.95 -18.38 -4.75
CA GLU A 10 10.71 -17.15 -5.03
C GLU A 10 10.57 -16.71 -6.50
N TYR A 11 10.62 -17.67 -7.43
CA TYR A 11 10.42 -17.39 -8.85
C TYR A 11 9.03 -16.80 -9.12
N LYS A 12 7.99 -17.31 -8.44
CA LYS A 12 6.62 -16.80 -8.58
C LYS A 12 6.45 -15.41 -7.97
N ILE A 13 7.06 -15.14 -6.82
CA ILE A 13 7.09 -13.80 -6.22
C ILE A 13 7.78 -12.79 -7.15
N LEU A 14 8.92 -13.17 -7.73
CA LEU A 14 9.63 -12.32 -8.68
C LEU A 14 8.80 -12.06 -9.96
N ALA A 15 8.05 -13.07 -10.43
CA ALA A 15 7.15 -12.92 -11.57
C ALA A 15 6.02 -11.92 -11.27
N GLU A 16 5.38 -12.02 -10.10
CA GLU A 16 4.38 -11.04 -9.66
C GLU A 16 4.96 -9.62 -9.60
N TYR A 17 6.18 -9.46 -9.07
CA TYR A 17 6.82 -8.15 -8.99
C TYR A 17 7.09 -7.58 -10.38
N LYS A 18 7.61 -8.39 -11.32
CA LYS A 18 7.82 -7.96 -12.70
C LYS A 18 6.51 -7.58 -13.39
N MET A 19 5.43 -8.33 -13.16
CA MET A 19 4.11 -8.01 -13.69
C MET A 19 3.61 -6.67 -13.15
N LEU A 20 3.74 -6.43 -11.85
CA LEU A 20 3.39 -5.14 -11.24
C LEU A 20 4.15 -3.98 -11.88
N MET A 21 5.46 -4.12 -12.08
CA MET A 21 6.27 -3.08 -12.73
C MET A 21 5.83 -2.81 -14.17
N SER A 22 5.38 -3.84 -14.89
CA SER A 22 4.88 -3.70 -16.26
C SER A 22 3.50 -3.04 -16.35
N GLU A 23 2.62 -3.29 -15.37
CA GLU A 23 1.28 -2.70 -15.30
C GLU A 23 1.31 -1.18 -15.02
N ASN A 24 2.41 -0.68 -14.44
CA ASN A 24 2.63 0.73 -14.14
C ASN A 24 1.43 1.37 -13.41
N VAL A 25 1.02 0.76 -12.29
CA VAL A 25 -0.09 1.25 -11.47
C VAL A 25 0.28 2.62 -10.90
N ARG A 26 -0.43 3.67 -11.35
CA ARG A 26 -0.08 5.05 -11.02
C ARG A 26 -0.43 5.40 -9.58
N GLY A 27 0.41 6.22 -8.95
CA GLY A 27 0.15 6.74 -7.61
C GLY A 27 0.48 5.77 -6.49
N ILE A 28 1.08 4.62 -6.80
CA ILE A 28 1.50 3.63 -5.80
C ILE A 28 2.90 3.14 -6.12
N TYR A 29 3.70 2.97 -5.08
CA TYR A 29 5.05 2.42 -5.17
C TYR A 29 5.13 1.23 -4.22
N VAL A 30 5.61 0.10 -4.72
CA VAL A 30 5.69 -1.14 -3.95
C VAL A 30 6.97 -1.87 -4.30
N ILE A 31 7.59 -2.47 -3.29
CA ILE A 31 8.82 -3.24 -3.42
C ILE A 31 8.80 -4.42 -2.43
N PRO A 32 9.20 -5.64 -2.83
CA PRO A 32 9.41 -6.75 -1.90
C PRO A 32 10.49 -6.40 -0.87
N SER A 33 10.32 -6.82 0.38
CA SER A 33 11.32 -6.67 1.44
C SER A 33 12.63 -7.34 1.05
N HIS A 34 13.75 -6.74 1.48
CA HIS A 34 15.07 -7.33 1.30
C HIS A 34 15.24 -8.60 2.16
N GLU A 35 14.71 -8.58 3.38
CA GLU A 35 14.86 -9.67 4.35
C GLU A 35 13.84 -10.81 4.15
N ASN A 36 12.64 -10.50 3.64
CA ASN A 36 11.56 -11.48 3.44
C ASN A 36 10.73 -11.18 2.19
N SER A 37 10.91 -11.97 1.13
CA SER A 37 10.20 -11.79 -0.15
C SER A 37 8.67 -11.97 -0.07
N LEU A 38 8.15 -12.58 1.02
CA LEU A 38 6.71 -12.68 1.29
C LEU A 38 6.12 -11.40 1.90
N GLN A 39 6.95 -10.45 2.33
CA GLN A 39 6.51 -9.15 2.84
C GLN A 39 6.90 -8.06 1.84
N TRP A 40 5.97 -7.21 1.44
CA TRP A 40 6.22 -6.12 0.51
C TRP A 40 5.90 -4.80 1.18
N PHE A 41 6.76 -3.79 0.98
CA PHE A 41 6.54 -2.43 1.44
C PHE A 41 5.86 -1.63 0.35
N GLY A 42 4.86 -0.84 0.72
CA GLY A 42 4.13 -0.01 -0.21
C GLY A 42 3.83 1.37 0.35
N ILE A 43 3.72 2.33 -0.55
CA ILE A 43 3.17 3.64 -0.27
C ILE A 43 2.24 4.09 -1.39
N ILE A 44 1.09 4.65 -1.01
CA ILE A 44 0.08 5.15 -1.93
C ILE A 44 -0.08 6.67 -1.76
N PHE A 45 -0.08 7.37 -2.90
CA PHE A 45 -0.40 8.78 -3.05
C PHE A 45 -1.78 8.88 -3.71
N VAL A 46 -2.80 9.15 -2.91
CA VAL A 46 -4.19 9.17 -3.39
C VAL A 46 -4.42 10.44 -4.23
N ARG A 47 -4.97 10.26 -5.43
CA ARG A 47 -5.06 11.36 -6.43
C ARG A 47 -6.47 11.92 -6.60
N ASP A 48 -7.48 11.18 -6.17
CA ASP A 48 -8.88 11.57 -6.30
C ASP A 48 -9.71 11.16 -5.07
N GLY A 49 -10.96 11.61 -5.01
CA GLY A 49 -11.89 11.29 -3.94
C GLY A 49 -11.60 12.04 -2.63
N VAL A 50 -12.24 11.61 -1.55
CA VAL A 50 -12.17 12.29 -0.25
C VAL A 50 -10.83 12.10 0.46
N TYR A 51 -10.04 11.11 0.07
CA TYR A 51 -8.69 10.82 0.58
C TYR A 51 -7.57 11.48 -0.23
N LYS A 52 -7.92 12.28 -1.26
CA LYS A 52 -6.96 12.97 -2.14
C LYS A 52 -5.87 13.69 -1.33
N GLU A 53 -4.64 13.63 -1.85
CA GLU A 53 -3.41 14.17 -1.24
C GLU A 53 -2.93 13.39 0.00
N GLY A 54 -3.63 12.33 0.40
CA GLY A 54 -3.18 11.41 1.43
C GLY A 54 -1.98 10.57 0.98
N ILE A 55 -1.06 10.33 1.92
CA ILE A 55 0.20 9.60 1.71
C ILE A 55 0.25 8.42 2.69
N PHE A 56 -0.33 7.28 2.31
CA PHE A 56 -0.51 6.16 3.23
C PHE A 56 0.52 5.07 2.99
N ARG A 57 1.28 4.73 4.02
CA ARG A 57 2.17 3.55 4.02
C ARG A 57 1.37 2.29 4.30
N PHE A 58 1.78 1.19 3.70
CA PHE A 58 1.19 -0.12 3.93
C PHE A 58 2.22 -1.24 3.72
N THR A 59 1.87 -2.42 4.18
CA THR A 59 2.59 -3.66 3.87
C THR A 59 1.65 -4.65 3.23
N ILE A 60 2.15 -5.45 2.29
CA ILE A 60 1.47 -6.63 1.77
C ILE A 60 2.17 -7.86 2.34
N ASN A 61 1.42 -8.77 2.96
CA ASN A 61 1.95 -10.04 3.44
C ASN A 61 1.33 -11.16 2.61
N LEU A 62 2.17 -11.83 1.82
CA LEU A 62 1.79 -13.01 1.07
C LEU A 62 1.67 -14.21 2.03
N PRO A 63 0.77 -15.17 1.77
CA PRO A 63 0.70 -16.41 2.55
C PRO A 63 2.02 -17.20 2.49
N ASP A 64 2.38 -17.90 3.58
CA ASP A 64 3.60 -18.72 3.65
C ASP A 64 3.65 -19.81 2.56
N THR A 65 2.49 -20.25 2.09
CA THR A 65 2.32 -21.26 1.05
C THR A 65 2.04 -20.67 -0.33
N PHE A 66 2.20 -19.35 -0.52
CA PHE A 66 2.06 -18.68 -1.81
C PHE A 66 2.93 -19.34 -2.89
N PRO A 67 2.45 -19.50 -4.14
CA PRO A 67 1.14 -19.10 -4.65
C PRO A 67 0.04 -20.15 -4.48
N ASN A 68 0.27 -21.21 -3.69
CA ASN A 68 -0.65 -22.34 -3.58
C ASN A 68 -1.75 -22.15 -2.52
N ASP A 69 -1.70 -21.06 -1.74
CA ASP A 69 -2.78 -20.69 -0.83
C ASP A 69 -3.94 -20.05 -1.60
N LYS A 70 -5.16 -20.29 -1.13
CA LYS A 70 -6.40 -19.67 -1.63
C LYS A 70 -6.72 -18.35 -0.95
N LYS A 71 -5.98 -17.98 0.09
CA LYS A 71 -6.13 -16.69 0.78
C LYS A 71 -5.41 -15.59 0.01
N ALA A 72 -6.09 -14.46 -0.14
CA ALA A 72 -5.49 -13.27 -0.71
C ALA A 72 -4.32 -12.75 0.17
N PRO A 73 -3.28 -12.13 -0.42
CA PRO A 73 -2.29 -11.37 0.34
C PRO A 73 -2.96 -10.31 1.22
N VAL A 74 -2.47 -10.14 2.44
CA VAL A 74 -3.05 -9.24 3.43
C VAL A 74 -2.40 -7.86 3.32
N VAL A 75 -3.21 -6.84 3.01
CA VAL A 75 -2.79 -5.44 3.05
C VAL A 75 -3.03 -4.88 4.45
N THR A 76 -1.98 -4.39 5.09
CA THR A 76 -2.04 -3.72 6.40
C THR A 76 -1.55 -2.29 6.26
N LEU A 77 -2.39 -1.32 6.60
CA LEU A 77 -2.04 0.09 6.62
C LEU A 77 -1.11 0.35 7.82
N LYS A 78 -0.02 1.07 7.55
CA LYS A 78 0.96 1.51 8.55
C LYS A 78 0.73 2.95 8.97
N THR A 79 0.15 3.74 8.07
CA THR A 79 -0.41 5.05 8.40
C THR A 79 -1.86 4.86 8.86
N ASN A 80 -2.24 5.53 9.96
CA ASN A 80 -3.62 5.51 10.45
C ASN A 80 -4.60 6.01 9.38
N ILE A 81 -5.73 5.31 9.21
CA ILE A 81 -6.73 5.68 8.21
C ILE A 81 -8.14 5.37 8.70
N PHE A 82 -9.05 6.31 8.50
CA PHE A 82 -10.45 6.18 8.90
C PHE A 82 -11.34 5.72 7.73
N HIS A 83 -11.30 4.43 7.40
CA HIS A 83 -11.99 3.88 6.23
C HIS A 83 -12.92 2.69 6.58
N PRO A 84 -14.13 2.56 5.99
CA PRO A 84 -15.08 1.49 6.32
C PRO A 84 -14.49 0.08 6.21
N PHE A 85 -13.67 -0.18 5.18
CA PHE A 85 -13.08 -1.51 4.94
C PHE A 85 -11.74 -1.72 5.64
N VAL A 86 -11.26 -0.77 6.45
CA VAL A 86 -10.03 -0.96 7.21
C VAL A 86 -10.40 -1.28 8.64
N CYS A 87 -9.92 -2.40 9.15
CA CYS A 87 -10.18 -2.81 10.53
C CYS A 87 -9.51 -1.84 11.51
N PRO A 88 -10.26 -1.21 12.44
CA PRO A 88 -9.72 -0.16 13.31
C PRO A 88 -8.70 -0.67 14.33
N THR A 89 -8.70 -1.99 14.62
CA THR A 89 -7.77 -2.59 15.59
C THR A 89 -6.51 -3.15 14.95
N THR A 90 -6.61 -3.67 13.72
CA THR A 90 -5.49 -4.35 13.05
C THR A 90 -4.91 -3.57 11.87
N ASN A 91 -5.59 -2.51 11.43
CA ASN A 91 -5.30 -1.75 10.21
C ASN A 91 -5.28 -2.59 8.92
N LYS A 92 -5.86 -3.80 8.95
CA LYS A 92 -5.98 -4.66 7.78
C LYS A 92 -7.12 -4.18 6.89
N LEU A 93 -6.86 -4.09 5.59
CA LEU A 93 -7.90 -3.88 4.58
C LEU A 93 -8.67 -5.18 4.37
N ASP A 94 -10.00 -5.10 4.44
CA ASP A 94 -10.88 -6.18 4.05
C ASP A 94 -11.07 -6.18 2.53
N THR A 95 -10.64 -7.26 1.89
CA THR A 95 -10.65 -7.44 0.44
C THR A 95 -11.55 -8.58 -0.01
N ARG A 96 -12.33 -9.17 0.91
CA ARG A 96 -13.14 -10.39 0.65
C ARG A 96 -14.21 -10.19 -0.43
N ASP A 97 -14.68 -8.95 -0.65
CA ASP A 97 -15.62 -8.63 -1.72
C ASP A 97 -14.99 -8.79 -3.12
N ALA A 98 -13.72 -8.40 -3.25
CA ALA A 98 -13.01 -8.43 -4.53
C ALA A 98 -12.23 -9.73 -4.75
N PHE A 99 -11.75 -10.34 -3.67
CA PHE A 99 -10.92 -11.55 -3.70
C PHE A 99 -11.44 -12.58 -2.69
N PRO A 100 -12.65 -13.16 -2.92
CA PRO A 100 -13.20 -14.20 -2.05
C PRO A 100 -12.35 -15.47 -2.05
N GLU A 101 -11.71 -15.77 -3.19
CA GLU A 101 -10.71 -16.82 -3.35
C GLU A 101 -9.58 -16.25 -4.20
N TRP A 102 -8.34 -16.45 -3.76
CA TRP A 102 -7.14 -16.09 -4.51
C TRP A 102 -6.69 -17.26 -5.37
N ASP A 103 -6.95 -17.17 -6.66
CA ASP A 103 -6.60 -18.20 -7.64
C ASP A 103 -5.52 -17.72 -8.63
N SER A 104 -5.21 -18.53 -9.64
CA SER A 104 -4.18 -18.22 -10.64
C SER A 104 -4.50 -17.02 -11.54
N SER A 105 -5.72 -16.47 -11.50
CA SER A 105 -6.10 -15.25 -12.21
C SER A 105 -5.92 -13.98 -11.37
N CYS A 106 -5.67 -14.15 -10.06
CA CYS A 106 -5.47 -13.08 -9.10
C CYS A 106 -4.00 -12.68 -9.03
N HIS A 107 -3.73 -11.38 -9.12
CA HIS A 107 -2.39 -10.82 -9.10
C HIS A 107 -2.27 -9.65 -8.14
N ILE A 108 -1.06 -9.42 -7.61
CA ILE A 108 -0.81 -8.34 -6.63
C ILE A 108 -1.18 -6.97 -7.21
N TRP A 109 -1.00 -6.74 -8.51
CA TRP A 109 -1.39 -5.46 -9.13
C TRP A 109 -2.91 -5.21 -9.09
N GLN A 110 -3.75 -6.25 -9.14
CA GLN A 110 -5.21 -6.11 -9.02
C GLN A 110 -5.58 -5.72 -7.60
N LEU A 111 -4.94 -6.34 -6.60
CA LEU A 111 -5.08 -5.98 -5.19
C LEU A 111 -4.72 -4.51 -4.95
N LEU A 112 -3.66 -4.03 -5.59
CA LEU A 112 -3.26 -2.61 -5.50
C LEU A 112 -4.24 -1.66 -6.21
N LYS A 113 -4.75 -2.04 -7.40
CA LYS A 113 -5.83 -1.27 -8.06
C LYS A 113 -7.09 -1.24 -7.21
N TYR A 114 -7.40 -2.33 -6.50
CA TYR A 114 -8.51 -2.36 -5.55
C TYR A 114 -8.28 -1.43 -4.36
N LEU A 115 -7.09 -1.43 -3.74
CA LEU A 115 -6.75 -0.47 -2.69
C LEU A 115 -6.94 0.98 -3.15
N ILE A 116 -6.44 1.34 -4.34
CA ILE A 116 -6.65 2.68 -4.93
C ILE A 116 -8.14 2.97 -5.06
N PHE A 117 -8.89 2.06 -5.70
CA PHE A 117 -10.32 2.21 -5.92
C PHE A 117 -11.11 2.43 -4.63
N MET A 118 -10.79 1.69 -3.56
CA MET A 118 -11.46 1.82 -2.27
C MET A 118 -11.24 3.19 -1.64
N LEU A 119 -10.03 3.74 -1.75
CA LEU A 119 -9.71 5.08 -1.25
C LEU A 119 -10.32 6.20 -2.11
N GLU A 120 -10.38 6.02 -3.43
CA GLU A 120 -10.93 7.03 -4.33
C GLU A 120 -12.47 7.03 -4.32
N GLN A 121 -13.10 5.87 -4.14
CA GLN A 121 -14.55 5.65 -4.23
C GLN A 121 -15.14 4.95 -2.99
N PRO A 122 -14.98 5.52 -1.78
CA PRO A 122 -15.45 4.87 -0.55
C PRO A 122 -16.98 4.67 -0.54
N ASP A 123 -17.76 5.45 -1.29
CA ASP A 123 -19.21 5.28 -1.42
C ASP A 123 -19.63 3.91 -1.98
N VAL A 124 -18.77 3.28 -2.79
CA VAL A 124 -19.03 1.93 -3.32
C VAL A 124 -19.06 0.89 -2.19
N CYS A 125 -18.42 1.18 -1.05
CA CYS A 125 -18.53 0.36 0.16
C CYS A 125 -19.98 0.17 0.58
N LEU A 126 -20.86 1.16 0.36
CA LEU A 126 -22.26 1.12 0.82
C LEU A 126 -23.06 -0.01 0.19
N SER A 127 -22.70 -0.40 -1.03
CA SER A 127 -23.35 -1.48 -1.79
C SER A 127 -22.77 -2.88 -1.52
N SER A 128 -21.77 -3.00 -0.65
CA SER A 128 -21.16 -4.30 -0.39
C SER A 128 -22.12 -5.25 0.32
N PRO A 129 -22.33 -6.48 -0.20
CA PRO A 129 -23.18 -7.49 0.40
C PRO A 129 -22.63 -8.03 1.72
N LEU A 130 -21.34 -7.79 2.02
CA LEU A 130 -20.72 -8.19 3.28
C LEU A 130 -20.99 -7.20 4.41
N ASN A 131 -21.55 -6.01 4.14
CA ASN A 131 -21.98 -5.10 5.21
C ASN A 131 -23.18 -5.64 6.00
N ASP A 132 -23.92 -6.60 5.43
CA ASP A 132 -25.11 -7.18 6.05
C ASP A 132 -24.79 -8.47 6.83
N LYS A 133 -23.51 -8.89 6.89
CA LYS A 133 -23.08 -10.14 7.52
C LYS A 133 -22.14 -9.88 8.70
N GLU A 134 -22.55 -10.28 9.89
CA GLU A 134 -21.72 -10.29 11.11
C GLU A 134 -20.80 -11.52 11.15
N GLU A 135 -19.81 -11.67 10.26
CA GLU A 135 -18.87 -12.81 10.39
C GLU A 135 -17.39 -12.48 10.11
N GLY A 136 -16.57 -12.62 11.18
CA GLY A 136 -15.12 -12.84 11.12
C GLY A 136 -14.26 -11.87 11.93
N THR A 137 -13.06 -12.32 12.32
CA THR A 137 -12.08 -11.68 13.24
C THR A 137 -11.42 -10.39 12.75
N CYS A 138 -11.85 -9.85 11.60
CA CYS A 138 -11.38 -8.59 11.05
C CYS A 138 -12.59 -7.71 10.79
N GLU A 139 -13.10 -7.12 11.86
CA GLU A 139 -14.30 -6.28 11.82
C GLU A 139 -13.99 -5.03 11.00
N ARG A 140 -14.80 -4.81 9.94
CA ARG A 140 -14.84 -3.55 9.21
C ARG A 140 -15.09 -2.40 10.18
N ASN A 141 -14.62 -1.20 9.84
CA ASN A 141 -14.88 -0.02 10.65
C ASN A 141 -16.34 0.41 10.50
N GLN A 142 -17.18 -0.10 11.41
CA GLN A 142 -18.60 0.18 11.44
C GLN A 142 -18.90 1.66 11.68
N GLU A 143 -18.08 2.34 12.51
CA GLU A 143 -18.19 3.78 12.76
C GLU A 143 -18.00 4.58 11.47
N ALA A 144 -16.99 4.24 10.68
CA ALA A 144 -16.73 4.84 9.38
C ALA A 144 -17.85 4.54 8.38
N LEU A 145 -18.38 3.32 8.38
CA LEU A 145 -19.50 2.94 7.51
C LEU A 145 -20.77 3.72 7.86
N GLU A 146 -21.10 3.85 9.13
CA GLU A 146 -22.28 4.59 9.62
C GLU A 146 -22.16 6.08 9.34
N MET A 147 -21.00 6.69 9.60
CA MET A 147 -20.77 8.08 9.23
C MET A 147 -20.87 8.27 7.71
N LEU A 148 -20.32 7.36 6.91
CA LEU A 148 -20.44 7.46 5.46
C LEU A 148 -21.91 7.40 4.99
N LYS A 149 -22.72 6.52 5.61
CA LYS A 149 -24.16 6.36 5.32
C LYS A 149 -25.01 7.55 5.78
N LEU A 150 -24.84 7.98 7.02
CA LEU A 150 -25.78 8.86 7.72
C LEU A 150 -25.25 10.27 7.92
N ASN A 151 -23.93 10.46 7.96
CA ASN A 151 -23.29 11.72 8.31
C ASN A 151 -22.00 11.97 7.52
N ARG A 152 -22.15 12.06 6.20
CA ARG A 152 -21.03 12.18 5.26
C ARG A 152 -20.09 13.34 5.59
N SER A 153 -20.60 14.44 6.12
CA SER A 153 -19.76 15.60 6.49
C SER A 153 -18.79 15.26 7.62
N GLN A 154 -19.24 14.54 8.65
CA GLN A 154 -18.35 14.06 9.72
C GLN A 154 -17.35 13.02 9.21
N PHE A 155 -17.78 12.09 8.35
CA PHE A 155 -16.87 11.15 7.70
C PHE A 155 -15.73 11.89 6.97
N VAL A 156 -16.07 12.88 6.14
CA VAL A 156 -15.07 13.68 5.40
C VAL A 156 -14.15 14.45 6.34
N THR A 157 -14.65 14.96 7.48
CA THR A 157 -13.79 15.61 8.48
C THR A 157 -12.77 14.64 9.07
N ARG A 158 -13.18 13.43 9.47
CA ARG A 158 -12.28 12.39 9.98
C ARG A 158 -11.25 11.95 8.94
N VAL A 159 -11.67 11.81 7.68
CA VAL A 159 -10.75 11.50 6.57
C VAL A 159 -9.70 12.61 6.38
N LYS A 160 -10.11 13.88 6.44
CA LYS A 160 -9.17 15.01 6.33
C LYS A 160 -8.12 15.01 7.44
N GLU A 161 -8.49 14.64 8.66
CA GLU A 161 -7.55 14.49 9.77
C GLU A 161 -6.49 13.43 9.44
N CYS A 162 -6.91 12.26 8.94
CA CYS A 162 -5.98 11.20 8.51
C CYS A 162 -5.06 11.66 7.35
N VAL A 163 -5.60 12.41 6.38
CA VAL A 163 -4.79 12.96 5.27
C VAL A 163 -3.72 13.92 5.81
N GLN A 164 -4.09 14.84 6.69
CA GLN A 164 -3.13 15.79 7.29
C GLN A 164 -2.07 15.09 8.14
N GLU A 165 -2.48 14.09 8.93
CA GLU A 165 -1.55 13.27 9.72
C GLU A 165 -0.57 12.51 8.81
N SER A 166 -1.07 11.92 7.71
CA SER A 166 -0.26 11.20 6.75
C SER A 166 0.84 12.06 6.12
N GLN A 167 0.51 13.32 5.81
CA GLN A 167 1.46 14.29 5.23
C GLN A 167 2.50 14.74 6.26
N LYS A 168 2.08 14.98 7.50
CA LYS A 168 2.99 15.40 8.59
C LYS A 168 4.02 14.31 8.91
N ASN A 169 3.58 13.05 8.90
CA ASN A 169 4.39 11.91 9.33
C ASN A 169 5.12 11.24 8.14
N VAL A 170 5.09 11.86 6.95
CA VAL A 170 5.75 11.30 5.75
C VAL A 170 7.25 11.14 5.91
N LEU A 171 7.89 11.95 6.76
CA LEU A 171 9.34 11.89 7.03
C LEU A 171 9.71 10.96 8.20
N GLU A 172 8.72 10.39 8.89
CA GLU A 172 9.01 9.45 9.97
C GLU A 172 9.68 8.18 9.40
N PRO A 173 10.73 7.67 10.06
CA PRO A 173 11.40 6.46 9.60
C PRO A 173 10.46 5.26 9.70
N PRO A 174 10.63 4.26 8.82
CA PRO A 174 9.86 3.02 8.86
C PRO A 174 10.14 2.27 10.18
N GLU A 175 9.13 1.53 10.66
CA GLU A 175 9.22 0.73 11.89
C GLU A 175 10.26 -0.40 11.79
N LEU A 176 10.48 -0.91 10.58
CA LEU A 176 11.38 -2.04 10.31
C LEU A 176 12.66 -1.52 9.66
N ASP A 177 13.80 -1.98 10.19
CA ASP A 177 15.12 -1.77 9.61
C ASP A 177 15.34 -2.77 8.46
N ASP A 178 14.74 -2.46 7.31
CA ASP A 178 14.89 -3.20 6.06
C ASP A 178 15.39 -2.26 4.96
N LYS A 179 16.36 -2.72 4.17
CA LYS A 179 16.99 -1.90 3.11
C LYS A 179 16.02 -1.45 2.02
N HIS A 180 14.92 -2.16 1.83
CA HIS A 180 13.88 -1.82 0.86
C HIS A 180 12.72 -1.04 1.51
N ALA A 181 12.81 -0.68 2.79
CA ALA A 181 11.80 0.16 3.41
C ALA A 181 11.78 1.54 2.75
N ILE A 182 10.58 2.00 2.39
CA ILE A 182 10.41 3.26 1.65
C ILE A 182 10.51 4.45 2.62
N VAL A 183 11.56 5.25 2.44
CA VAL A 183 11.87 6.45 3.23
C VAL A 183 11.74 7.72 2.39
N PHE A 184 11.37 8.82 3.04
CA PHE A 184 11.41 10.16 2.45
C PHE A 184 12.43 11.00 3.20
N GLU A 185 13.20 11.76 2.44
CA GLU A 185 14.15 12.73 2.99
C GLU A 185 13.59 14.15 2.88
N GLN A 186 14.08 15.05 3.72
CA GLN A 186 13.76 16.46 3.58
C GLN A 186 14.25 16.98 2.24
N TRP A 187 13.49 17.92 1.69
CA TRP A 187 13.86 18.58 0.45
C TRP A 187 15.22 19.31 0.60
N GLN A 188 16.14 19.03 -0.32
CA GLN A 188 17.45 19.66 -0.44
C GLN A 188 17.55 20.27 -1.84
N ASP A 189 17.61 21.61 -1.92
CA ASP A 189 17.57 22.34 -3.21
C ASP A 189 18.72 21.97 -4.15
N ASP A 190 19.91 21.75 -3.59
CA ASP A 190 21.14 21.39 -4.28
C ASP A 190 21.09 19.99 -4.90
N VAL A 191 20.44 19.03 -4.24
CA VAL A 191 20.27 17.66 -4.73
C VAL A 191 19.04 17.54 -5.63
N HIS A 192 17.89 18.01 -5.16
CA HIS A 192 16.60 17.75 -5.78
C HIS A 192 16.19 18.80 -6.82
N GLY A 193 16.64 20.05 -6.68
CA GLY A 193 16.20 21.16 -7.54
C GLY A 193 16.50 20.93 -9.02
N ALA A 194 17.73 20.51 -9.33
CA ALA A 194 18.13 20.21 -10.71
C ALA A 194 17.34 19.02 -11.30
N ILE A 195 17.01 18.02 -10.48
CA ILE A 195 16.23 16.85 -10.90
C ILE A 195 14.78 17.27 -11.18
N LEU A 196 14.18 18.08 -10.30
CA LEU A 196 12.82 18.57 -10.45
C LEU A 196 12.66 19.42 -11.72
N GLU A 197 13.63 20.28 -12.04
CA GLU A 197 13.61 21.06 -13.28
C GLU A 197 13.70 20.18 -14.52
N LYS A 198 14.49 19.09 -14.48
CA LYS A 198 14.50 18.11 -15.58
C LYS A 198 13.14 17.42 -15.73
N ILE A 199 12.51 17.01 -14.63
CA ILE A 199 11.16 16.41 -14.64
C ILE A 199 10.15 17.37 -15.25
N ARG A 200 10.13 18.64 -14.82
CA ARG A 200 9.21 19.67 -15.33
C ARG A 200 9.36 19.90 -16.83
N ASN A 201 10.60 19.81 -17.34
CA ASN A 201 10.92 20.00 -18.74
C ASN A 201 10.90 18.70 -19.57
N ASN A 202 10.43 17.58 -19.01
CA ASN A 202 10.43 16.24 -19.64
C ASN A 202 11.81 15.82 -20.19
N GLN A 203 12.88 16.16 -19.49
CA GLN A 203 14.26 15.80 -19.86
C GLN A 203 14.67 14.48 -19.20
N GLU A 204 15.53 13.71 -19.87
CA GLU A 204 16.08 12.47 -19.30
C GLU A 204 16.92 12.75 -18.04
N ILE A 205 16.64 11.99 -16.99
CA ILE A 205 17.40 12.01 -15.75
C ILE A 205 18.41 10.86 -15.85
N GLN A 206 19.70 11.20 -16.00
CA GLN A 206 20.77 10.21 -15.87
C GLN A 206 20.75 9.68 -14.44
N GLN A 207 20.71 8.35 -14.27
CA GLN A 207 20.81 7.73 -12.95
C GLN A 207 22.15 8.14 -12.32
N ILE A 208 22.09 8.89 -11.22
CA ILE A 208 23.26 9.12 -10.38
C ILE A 208 23.52 7.75 -9.71
N PRO A 209 24.71 7.15 -9.85
CA PRO A 209 25.04 5.92 -9.14
C PRO A 209 24.79 6.12 -7.65
N PRO A 210 24.35 5.08 -6.91
CA PRO A 210 24.28 5.16 -5.46
C PRO A 210 25.64 5.65 -4.94
N GLN A 211 25.66 6.80 -4.28
CA GLN A 211 26.85 7.21 -3.56
C GLN A 211 26.98 6.24 -2.39
N ASP A 212 27.93 5.31 -2.46
CA ASP A 212 28.40 4.62 -1.27
C ASP A 212 28.75 5.70 -0.26
N LYS A 213 27.97 5.82 0.82
CA LYS A 213 28.41 6.53 2.02
C LYS A 213 29.53 5.70 2.63
N ALA A 214 30.71 5.78 2.03
CA ALA A 214 31.96 5.43 2.66
C ALA A 214 32.22 6.46 3.76
N GLY A 215 32.04 6.09 5.03
CA GLY A 215 32.49 6.95 6.12
C GLY A 215 31.83 6.71 7.48
N GLY A 216 32.33 5.71 8.19
CA GLY A 216 32.68 5.84 9.61
C GLY A 216 31.56 5.99 10.64
N TYR A 217 31.15 4.87 11.23
CA TYR A 217 30.92 4.84 12.67
C TYR A 217 32.15 4.17 13.29
N SER A 218 32.94 4.97 14.01
CA SER A 218 33.91 4.49 15.00
C SER A 218 33.20 4.02 16.25
#